data_AF-A0A6L4A2F4-F1
#
_entry.id   AF-A0A6L4A2F4-F1
#
_cell.length_a   1.000
_cell.length_b   1.000
_cell.length_c   1.000
_cell.angle_alpha   90.00
_cell.angle_beta   90.00
_cell.angle_gamma   90.00
#
_symmetry.space_group_name_H-M   'P 1'
#
loop_
_entity.id
_entity.type
_entity.pdbx_description
1 polymer ?
#
loop_
_entity_poly.entity_id
_entity_poly.type
_entity_poly.pdbx_seq_one_letter_code
_entity_poly.pdbx_strand_id
1 'polypeptide(L)' 'MLTDQDFALEREHMVREQLIDRNISDPRVLDAMRRVPRHAFVPDNLQFAAYRDRPLPIGHEQTISQPYIVAIM' A
#
# COMPACT_ATOMS: atom_id res chain seq x y z
N MET A 1 -16.65 8.01 -5.02
CA MET A 1 -15.71 7.97 -3.88
C MET A 1 -15.42 6.50 -3.63
N LEU A 2 -14.16 6.11 -3.44
CA LEU A 2 -13.81 4.71 -3.13
C LEU A 2 -14.39 4.35 -1.76
N THR A 3 -14.85 3.11 -1.63
CA THR A 3 -15.35 2.54 -0.38
C THR A 3 -14.24 1.78 0.35
N ASP A 4 -14.45 1.47 1.63
CA ASP A 4 -13.53 0.62 2.39
C ASP A 4 -13.37 -0.77 1.76
N GLN A 5 -14.42 -1.28 1.10
CA GLN A 5 -14.34 -2.55 0.36
C GLN A 5 -13.43 -2.43 -0.87
N ASP A 6 -13.51 -1.33 -1.63
CA ASP A 6 -12.63 -1.09 -2.77
C ASP A 6 -11.16 -1.06 -2.33
N PHE A 7 -10.86 -0.35 -1.23
CA PHE A 7 -9.52 -0.29 -0.66
C PHE A 7 -9.03 -1.64 -0.12
N ALA A 8 -9.93 -2.49 0.41
CA ALA A 8 -9.57 -3.82 0.85
C ALA A 8 -9.17 -4.72 -0.34
N LEU A 9 -9.90 -4.62 -1.45
CA LEU A 9 -9.57 -5.34 -2.70
C LEU A 9 -8.23 -4.89 -3.28
N GLU A 10 -7.99 -3.57 -3.37
CA GLU A 10 -6.72 -3.04 -3.86
C GLU A 10 -5.54 -3.43 -2.95
N ARG A 11 -5.75 -3.46 -1.63
CA ARG A 11 -4.72 -3.88 -0.67
C ARG A 11 -4.36 -5.35 -0.85
N GLU A 12 -5.35 -6.24 -1.00
CA GLU A 12 -5.09 -7.66 -1.23
C GLU A 12 -4.40 -7.88 -2.58
N HIS A 13 -4.81 -7.15 -3.62
CA HIS A 13 -4.15 -7.18 -4.92
C HIS A 13 -2.69 -6.75 -4.84
N MET A 14 -2.39 -5.66 -4.12
CA MET A 14 -1.01 -5.21 -3.88
C MET A 14 -0.19 -6.30 -3.19
N VAL A 15 -0.73 -6.95 -2.15
CA VAL A 15 -0.01 -8.00 -1.45
C VAL A 15 0.27 -9.20 -2.35
N ARG A 16 -0.72 -9.67 -3.12
CA ARG A 16 -0.56 -10.82 -4.02
C ARG A 16 0.40 -10.52 -5.17
N GLU A 17 0.16 -9.44 -5.90
CA GLU A 17 0.80 -9.22 -7.21
C GLU A 17 2.05 -8.35 -7.14
N GLN A 18 2.20 -7.52 -6.10
CA GLN A 18 3.34 -6.60 -5.97
C GLN A 18 4.33 -7.03 -4.89
N LEU A 19 3.94 -7.87 -3.93
CA LEU A 19 4.84 -8.34 -2.86
C LEU A 19 5.18 -9.83 -3.01
N ILE A 20 4.18 -10.72 -3.04
CA ILE A 20 4.40 -12.18 -3.09
C ILE A 20 5.11 -12.57 -4.40
N ASP A 21 4.66 -12.07 -5.54
CA ASP A 21 5.29 -12.31 -6.85
C ASP A 21 6.74 -11.84 -6.92
N ARG A 22 7.17 -10.97 -5.98
CA ARG A 22 8.53 -10.44 -5.86
C ARG A 22 9.29 -11.06 -4.68
N ASN A 23 8.91 -12.27 -4.27
CA ASN A 23 9.56 -13.12 -3.26
C ASN A 23 9.48 -12.61 -1.81
N ILE A 24 8.60 -11.66 -1.50
CA ILE A 24 8.32 -11.30 -0.11
C ILE A 24 7.45 -12.41 0.49
N SER A 25 8.01 -13.13 1.45
CA SER A 25 7.40 -14.36 1.99
C SER A 25 7.29 -14.43 3.51
N ASP A 26 7.85 -13.47 4.26
CA ASP A 26 7.67 -13.44 5.73
C ASP A 26 6.17 -13.22 6.03
N PRO A 27 5.49 -14.20 6.66
CA PRO A 27 4.06 -14.11 6.90
C PRO A 27 3.68 -12.92 7.80
N ARG A 28 4.59 -12.47 8.69
CA ARG A 28 4.36 -11.30 9.55
C ARG A 28 4.34 -10.00 8.75
N VAL A 29 5.22 -9.89 7.75
CA VAL A 29 5.24 -8.73 6.83
C VAL A 29 3.98 -8.72 5.98
N LEU A 30 3.61 -9.85 5.38
CA LEU A 30 2.43 -9.95 4.54
C LEU A 30 1.13 -9.68 5.32
N ASP A 31 1.03 -10.16 6.57
CA ASP A 31 -0.11 -9.85 7.45
C ASP A 31 -0.18 -8.36 7.77
N ALA A 32 0.94 -7.74 8.13
CA ALA A 32 0.99 -6.30 8.38
C ALA A 32 0.53 -5.49 7.15
N MET A 33 1.01 -5.85 5.95
CA MET A 33 0.63 -5.20 4.69
C MET A 33 -0.85 -5.39 4.33
N ARG A 34 -1.48 -6.49 4.77
CA ARG A 34 -2.94 -6.71 4.64
C ARG A 34 -3.77 -5.98 5.67
N ARG A 35 -3.22 -5.73 6.86
CA ARG A 35 -3.97 -5.20 8.00
C ARG A 35 -3.97 -3.68 8.05
N VAL A 36 -2.88 -3.03 7.65
CA VAL A 36 -2.74 -1.58 7.76
C VAL A 36 -3.40 -0.86 6.58
N PRO A 37 -4.39 0.02 6.80
CA PRO A 37 -5.08 0.75 5.73
C PRO A 37 -4.21 1.91 5.23
N ARG A 38 -3.28 1.63 4.31
CA ARG A 38 -2.35 2.64 3.75
C ARG A 38 -3.04 3.91 3.23
N HIS A 39 -4.23 3.80 2.65
CA HIS A 39 -5.02 4.92 2.15
C HIS A 39 -5.39 5.95 3.24
N ALA A 40 -5.50 5.54 4.51
CA ALA A 40 -5.75 6.45 5.63
C ALA A 40 -4.57 7.41 5.92
N PHE A 41 -3.40 7.14 5.33
CA PHE A 41 -2.19 7.97 5.44
C PHE A 41 -1.88 8.73 4.14
N VAL A 42 -2.80 8.70 3.17
CA VAL A 42 -2.65 9.33 1.85
C VAL A 42 -3.68 10.46 1.73
N PRO A 43 -3.30 11.65 1.22
CA PRO A 43 -4.25 12.73 0.95
C PRO A 43 -5.44 12.27 0.10
N ASP A 44 -6.65 12.76 0.39
CA ASP A 44 -7.91 12.31 -0.25
C ASP A 44 -7.85 12.31 -1.77
N ASN A 45 -7.22 13.33 -2.36
CA ASN A 45 -7.07 13.48 -3.80
C ASN A 45 -6.10 12.47 -4.43
N LEU A 46 -5.41 11.65 -3.64
CA LEU A 46 -4.43 10.64 -4.08
C LEU A 46 -4.76 9.23 -3.59
N GLN A 47 -5.82 9.04 -2.79
CA GLN A 47 -6.16 7.72 -2.24
C GLN A 47 -6.41 6.66 -3.32
N PHE A 48 -6.88 7.05 -4.52
CA PHE A 48 -7.05 6.16 -5.68
C PHE A 48 -5.73 5.52 -6.17
N ALA A 49 -4.59 6.00 -5.68
CA ALA A 49 -3.27 5.47 -6.00
C ALA A 49 -2.58 4.84 -4.78
N ALA A 50 -3.26 4.73 -3.63
CA ALA A 50 -2.65 4.37 -2.35
C ALA A 50 -1.90 3.02 -2.39
N TYR A 51 -2.39 2.05 -3.16
CA TYR A 51 -1.82 0.69 -3.27
C TYR A 51 -1.07 0.43 -4.58
N ARG A 52 -0.75 1.47 -5.35
CA ARG A 52 0.17 1.35 -6.49
C ARG A 52 1.61 1.29 -5.97
N ASP A 53 2.48 0.52 -6.63
CA ASP A 53 3.91 0.44 -6.26
C ASP A 53 4.71 1.67 -6.67
N ARG A 54 4.36 2.84 -6.12
CA ARG A 54 5.05 4.11 -6.33
C ARG A 54 4.95 5.00 -5.08
N PRO A 55 5.92 5.89 -4.85
CA PRO A 55 5.78 6.90 -3.79
C PRO A 55 4.64 7.86 -4.11
N LEU A 56 4.00 8.39 -3.07
CA LEU A 56 2.99 9.44 -3.17
C LEU A 56 3.39 10.64 -2.30
N PRO A 57 3.19 11.89 -2.76
CA PRO A 57 3.40 13.06 -1.93
C PRO A 57 2.37 13.11 -0.80
N ILE A 58 2.82 13.45 0.40
CA ILE A 58 1.98 13.60 1.61
C ILE A 58 2.03 15.01 2.21
N GLY A 59 2.62 15.96 1.47
CA GLY A 59 2.84 17.33 1.92
C GLY A 59 4.23 17.55 2.51
N HIS A 60 4.58 18.81 2.79
CA HIS A 60 5.87 19.20 3.37
C HIS A 60 7.09 18.66 2.62
N GLU A 61 6.99 18.58 1.28
CA GLU A 61 8.05 18.02 0.41
C GLU A 61 8.40 16.55 0.75
N GLN A 62 7.53 15.86 1.49
CA GLN A 62 7.70 14.46 1.87
C GLN A 62 6.86 13.53 0.98
N THR A 63 7.30 12.28 0.92
CA THR A 63 6.56 11.20 0.27
C THR A 63 6.37 10.03 1.22
N ILE A 64 5.26 9.31 1.07
CA ILE A 64 5.13 7.97 1.61
C ILE A 64 5.76 6.99 0.62
N SER A 65 6.73 6.19 1.07
CA SER A 65 7.46 5.22 0.24
C SER A 65 6.52 4.20 -0.39
N GLN A 66 6.86 3.68 -1.57
CA GLN A 66 6.07 2.66 -2.25
C GLN A 66 5.91 1.38 -1.40
N PRO A 67 4.77 0.65 -1.51
CA PRO A 67 4.51 -0.58 -0.77
C PRO A 67 5.67 -1.60 -0.79
N TYR A 68 6.31 -1.83 -1.95
CA TYR A 68 7.41 -2.80 -2.03
C TYR A 68 8.60 -2.40 -1.16
N ILE A 69 9.00 -1.12 -1.18
CA ILE A 69 10.14 -0.65 -0.38
C ILE A 69 9.84 -0.79 1.11
N VAL A 70 8.62 -0.48 1.55
CA VAL A 70 8.20 -0.70 2.95
C VAL A 70 8.28 -2.18 3.34
N ALA A 71 7.96 -3.10 2.43
CA ALA A 71 7.92 -4.53 2.71
C ALA A 71 9.30 -5.23 2.73
N ILE A 72 10.37 -4.60 2.23
CA ILE A 72 11.72 -5.17 2.22
C ILE A 72 12.68 -4.53 3.25
N MET A 73 12.20 -3.58 4.06
CA MET A 73 12.99 -2.88 5.08
C MET A 73 12.81 -3.48 6.48
#